data_AF-A0A7K4HGR1-F1
#
_entry.id   AF-A0A7K4HGR1-F1
#
_cell.length_a   1.000
_cell.length_b   1.000
_cell.length_c   1.000
_cell.angle_alpha   90.00
_cell.angle_beta   90.00
_cell.angle_gamma   90.00
#
_symmetry.space_group_name_H-M   'P 1'
#
loop_
_entity.id
_entity.type
_entity.pdbx_description
1 polymer ?
#
loop_
_entity_poly.entity_id
_entity_poly.type
_entity_poly.pdbx_seq_one_letter_code
_entity_poly.pdbx_strand_id
1 'polypeptide(L)'
;MLGQDFYPLTGTFREPLLILEWIIVFLISEVAFLLYMRVKNKEMKLSNIIEKAYITFLLSYSLMGIFYIFGDYYMETQFSRLIVFNIGYILRMIMGLVFIYQIEKYQTIFRKYVFSKIFLVFTILSVVLSFTAIEFTQYSSLVLFWIPIFSIFLIYTIKFLKKPSEKQEIHNLRTKIYFSILGGILIGLGFGVTSDPFLIAFGLSLRIVGQIFQIVGIVVLAIFFTSLPSLSEQDWKNKIDKLFLMRASGICVYYKFFRDKTSKRDEQNISGAINSIKMILQEISHNDGEMVIEKEGKVLITSQGKYITGVI
;
A
#
# COMPACT_ATOMS: atom_id res chain seq x y z
N MET A 1 38.05 4.77 -15.89
CA MET A 1 37.70 5.98 -16.66
C MET A 1 36.65 5.64 -17.72
N LEU A 2 35.40 5.36 -17.34
CA LEU A 2 34.33 4.94 -18.27
C LEU A 2 32.95 5.59 -17.95
N GLY A 3 32.92 6.71 -17.21
CA GLY A 3 31.68 7.33 -16.75
C GLY A 3 31.58 8.84 -16.84
N GLN A 4 32.59 9.53 -17.41
CA GLN A 4 32.59 11.00 -17.47
C GLN A 4 31.84 11.59 -18.68
N ASP A 5 31.60 10.82 -19.75
CA ASP A 5 31.12 11.42 -21.01
C ASP A 5 29.59 11.28 -21.24
N PHE A 6 28.86 10.57 -20.38
CA PHE A 6 27.42 10.37 -20.55
C PHE A 6 26.54 11.39 -19.82
N TYR A 7 27.10 12.10 -18.84
CA TYR A 7 26.34 12.99 -17.97
C TYR A 7 26.91 14.42 -18.01
N PRO A 8 26.05 15.45 -18.06
CA PRO A 8 24.59 15.38 -18.14
C PRO A 8 24.13 14.70 -19.44
N LEU A 9 22.95 14.07 -19.42
CA LEU A 9 22.40 13.42 -20.61
C LEU A 9 22.25 14.45 -21.73
N THR A 10 22.94 14.22 -22.85
CA THR A 10 22.92 15.06 -24.05
C THR A 10 22.52 14.25 -25.29
N GLY A 11 22.24 14.94 -26.40
CA GLY A 11 21.88 14.31 -27.66
C GLY A 11 20.38 14.11 -27.87
N THR A 12 20.03 13.42 -28.96
CA THR A 12 18.65 13.32 -29.49
C THR A 12 17.66 12.66 -28.52
N PHE A 13 18.13 11.77 -27.64
CA PHE A 13 17.27 11.08 -26.67
C PHE A 13 17.06 11.83 -25.36
N ARG A 14 17.75 12.96 -25.16
CA ARG A 14 17.66 13.75 -23.91
C ARG A 14 16.23 14.19 -23.61
N GLU A 15 15.58 14.87 -24.55
CA GLU A 15 14.23 15.42 -24.32
C GLU A 15 13.18 14.33 -24.13
N PRO A 16 13.12 13.27 -24.98
CA PRO A 16 12.19 12.16 -24.75
C PRO A 16 12.37 11.49 -23.37
N LEU A 17 13.61 11.21 -22.96
CA LEU A 17 13.90 10.57 -21.67
C LEU A 17 13.49 11.48 -20.50
N LEU A 18 13.74 12.79 -20.60
CA LEU A 18 13.35 13.76 -19.58
C LEU A 18 11.83 13.80 -19.41
N ILE A 19 11.08 13.83 -20.53
CA ILE A 19 9.61 13.81 -20.52
C ILE A 19 9.11 12.52 -19.87
N LEU A 20 9.68 11.37 -20.22
CA LEU A 20 9.30 10.07 -19.65
C LEU A 20 9.55 10.01 -18.14
N GLU A 21 10.65 10.57 -17.64
CA GLU A 21 10.91 10.64 -16.19
C GLU A 21 9.92 11.52 -15.45
N TRP A 22 9.58 12.68 -16.02
CA TRP A 22 8.52 13.51 -15.46
C TRP A 22 7.19 12.78 -15.44
N ILE A 23 6.83 12.06 -16.51
CA ILE A 23 5.62 11.23 -16.55
C ILE A 23 5.64 10.21 -15.40
N ILE A 24 6.76 9.51 -15.17
CA ILE A 24 6.89 8.56 -14.06
C ILE A 24 6.69 9.26 -12.71
N VAL A 25 7.34 10.41 -12.49
CA VAL A 25 7.20 11.21 -11.25
C VAL A 25 5.75 11.61 -11.02
N PHE A 26 5.08 12.13 -12.06
CA PHE A 26 3.68 12.57 -12.01
C PHE A 26 2.73 11.41 -11.76
N LEU A 27 2.85 10.29 -12.47
CA LEU A 27 1.99 9.13 -12.30
C LEU A 27 2.08 8.55 -10.88
N ILE A 28 3.30 8.43 -10.33
CA ILE A 28 3.47 7.93 -8.95
C ILE A 28 2.85 8.90 -7.94
N SER A 29 3.05 10.21 -8.14
CA SER A 29 2.43 11.26 -7.31
C SER A 29 0.91 11.24 -7.40
N GLU A 30 0.34 11.03 -8.59
CA GLU A 30 -1.10 10.93 -8.82
C GLU A 30 -1.68 9.73 -8.08
N VAL A 31 -1.06 8.55 -8.16
CA VAL A 31 -1.50 7.37 -7.40
C VAL A 31 -1.47 7.63 -5.90
N ALA A 32 -0.42 8.30 -5.40
CA ALA A 32 -0.35 8.71 -3.99
C ALA A 32 -1.48 9.68 -3.62
N PHE A 33 -1.79 10.65 -4.48
CA PHE A 33 -2.87 11.60 -4.28
C PHE A 33 -4.25 10.94 -4.30
N LEU A 34 -4.51 10.01 -5.22
CA LEU A 34 -5.75 9.24 -5.28
C LEU A 34 -5.97 8.43 -4.00
N LEU A 35 -4.93 7.77 -3.49
CA LEU A 35 -4.98 7.07 -2.21
C LEU A 35 -5.21 8.05 -1.04
N TYR A 36 -4.58 9.23 -1.08
CA TYR A 36 -4.79 10.26 -0.06
C TYR A 36 -6.25 10.75 -0.03
N MET A 37 -6.84 11.03 -1.19
CA MET A 37 -8.25 11.44 -1.29
C MET A 37 -9.19 10.36 -0.78
N ARG A 38 -8.89 9.08 -1.07
CA ARG A 38 -9.63 7.94 -0.51
C ARG A 38 -9.57 7.90 1.03
N VAL A 39 -8.38 8.07 1.60
CA VAL A 39 -8.18 8.11 3.06
C VAL A 39 -8.92 9.29 3.68
N LYS A 40 -8.86 10.48 3.06
CA LYS A 40 -9.49 11.70 3.56
C LYS A 40 -11.01 11.59 3.61
N ASN A 41 -11.61 10.90 2.64
CA ASN A 41 -13.06 10.76 2.52
C ASN A 41 -13.66 9.62 3.36
N LYS A 42 -12.85 8.81 4.05
CA LYS A 42 -13.31 7.74 4.94
C LYS A 42 -13.27 8.16 6.41
N GLU A 43 -14.42 8.12 7.08
CA GLU A 43 -14.56 8.47 8.52
C GLU A 43 -13.89 7.47 9.47
N MET A 44 -13.65 6.23 9.04
CA MET A 44 -13.07 5.18 9.91
C MET A 44 -11.54 5.31 10.08
N LYS A 45 -11.08 5.59 11.31
CA LYS A 45 -9.66 5.84 11.64
C LYS A 45 -8.69 4.67 11.39
N LEU A 46 -9.15 3.42 11.49
CA LEU A 46 -8.28 2.22 11.44
C LEU A 46 -7.91 1.77 10.02
N SER A 47 -8.75 2.04 9.01
CA SER A 47 -8.42 1.77 7.60
C SER A 47 -7.26 2.62 7.10
N ASN A 48 -7.07 3.75 7.75
CA ASN A 48 -6.25 4.83 7.21
C ASN A 48 -4.75 4.61 7.41
N ILE A 49 -4.31 3.74 8.34
CA ILE A 49 -2.86 3.60 8.64
C ILE A 49 -2.11 2.91 7.50
N ILE A 50 -2.64 1.80 6.98
CA ILE A 50 -1.99 1.07 5.87
C ILE A 50 -1.95 1.93 4.61
N GLU A 51 -3.08 2.56 4.27
CA GLU A 51 -3.17 3.44 3.10
C GLU A 51 -2.21 4.64 3.25
N LYS A 52 -2.11 5.24 4.45
CA LYS A 52 -1.09 6.27 4.77
C LYS A 52 0.35 5.76 4.58
N ALA A 53 0.62 4.52 4.93
CA ALA A 53 1.93 3.92 4.69
C ALA A 53 2.24 3.86 3.19
N TYR A 54 1.30 3.37 2.38
CA TYR A 54 1.46 3.32 0.91
C TYR A 54 1.58 4.71 0.29
N ILE A 55 0.83 5.71 0.76
CA ILE A 55 0.96 7.10 0.31
C ILE A 55 2.38 7.60 0.59
N THR A 56 2.88 7.39 1.82
CA THR A 56 4.25 7.79 2.21
C THR A 56 5.29 7.12 1.32
N PHE A 57 5.11 5.83 1.03
CA PHE A 57 5.98 5.05 0.17
C PHE A 57 5.99 5.59 -1.27
N LEU A 58 4.82 5.80 -1.88
CA LEU A 58 4.72 6.32 -3.25
C LEU A 58 5.30 7.74 -3.36
N LEU A 59 5.00 8.62 -2.41
CA LEU A 59 5.59 9.96 -2.37
C LEU A 59 7.12 9.91 -2.29
N SER A 60 7.69 8.97 -1.53
CA SER A 60 9.15 8.81 -1.46
C SER A 60 9.78 8.43 -2.81
N TYR A 61 9.09 7.61 -3.61
CA TYR A 61 9.55 7.26 -4.96
C TYR A 61 9.41 8.41 -5.95
N SER A 62 8.32 9.17 -5.86
CA SER A 62 8.14 10.37 -6.69
C SER A 62 9.21 11.42 -6.39
N LEU A 63 9.48 11.67 -5.10
CA LEU A 63 10.56 12.56 -4.67
C LEU A 63 11.94 12.06 -5.14
N MET A 64 12.22 10.76 -5.03
CA MET A 64 13.45 10.18 -5.58
C MET A 64 13.56 10.42 -7.09
N GLY A 65 12.46 10.31 -7.84
CA GLY A 65 12.45 10.59 -9.28
C GLY A 65 12.84 12.03 -9.61
N ILE A 66 12.48 13.01 -8.77
CA ILE A 66 12.93 14.40 -8.93
C ILE A 66 14.46 14.50 -8.79
N PHE A 67 15.06 13.83 -7.80
CA PHE A 67 16.51 13.78 -7.66
C PHE A 67 17.21 13.07 -8.83
N TYR A 68 16.58 12.05 -9.41
CA TYR A 68 17.07 11.42 -10.64
C TYR A 68 17.11 12.41 -11.80
N ILE A 69 16.03 13.17 -12.00
CA ILE A 69 15.95 14.20 -13.05
C ILE A 69 17.04 15.27 -12.84
N PHE A 70 17.21 15.78 -11.62
CA PHE A 70 18.27 16.76 -11.37
C PHE A 70 19.67 16.18 -11.59
N GLY A 71 19.94 14.98 -11.08
CA GLY A 71 21.25 14.36 -11.20
C GLY A 71 21.62 13.98 -12.64
N ASP A 72 20.68 13.48 -13.44
CA ASP A 72 20.98 13.01 -14.79
C ASP A 72 20.97 14.10 -15.86
N TYR A 73 20.16 15.16 -15.72
CA TYR A 73 19.97 16.16 -16.78
C TYR A 73 20.60 17.52 -16.51
N TYR A 74 20.93 17.82 -15.25
CA TYR A 74 21.36 19.16 -14.84
C TYR A 74 22.70 19.20 -14.11
N MET A 75 23.20 18.09 -13.58
CA MET A 75 24.50 18.07 -12.92
C MET A 75 25.64 17.90 -13.93
N GLU A 76 26.58 18.84 -13.94
CA GLU A 76 27.72 18.85 -14.88
C GLU A 76 28.82 17.86 -14.49
N THR A 77 28.97 17.58 -13.19
CA THR A 77 30.03 16.69 -12.69
C THR A 77 29.46 15.41 -12.10
N GLN A 78 30.19 14.31 -12.27
CA GLN A 78 29.81 13.03 -11.67
C GLN A 78 29.71 13.12 -10.14
N PHE A 79 30.57 13.91 -9.49
CA PHE A 79 30.53 14.09 -8.05
C PHE A 79 29.26 14.82 -7.58
N SER A 80 28.87 15.91 -8.25
CA SER A 80 27.62 16.62 -7.93
C SER A 80 26.39 15.76 -8.18
N ARG A 81 26.39 14.95 -9.26
CA ARG A 81 25.35 13.95 -9.54
C ARG A 81 25.20 12.94 -8.40
N LEU A 82 26.32 12.38 -7.91
CA LEU A 82 26.31 11.44 -6.79
C LEU A 82 25.78 12.06 -5.50
N ILE A 83 26.11 13.33 -5.21
CA ILE A 83 25.56 14.05 -4.04
C ILE A 83 24.03 14.15 -4.16
N VAL A 84 23.51 14.61 -5.30
CA VAL A 84 22.06 14.75 -5.54
C VAL A 84 21.35 13.41 -5.38
N PHE A 85 21.90 12.35 -5.97
CA PHE A 85 21.34 11.00 -5.84
C PHE A 85 21.33 10.50 -4.40
N ASN A 86 22.38 10.76 -3.63
CA ASN A 86 22.45 10.32 -2.25
C ASN A 86 21.45 11.01 -1.33
N ILE A 87 21.19 12.30 -1.55
CA ILE A 87 20.09 12.99 -0.86
C ILE A 87 18.77 12.27 -1.14
N GLY A 88 18.50 11.95 -2.41
CA GLY A 88 17.33 11.17 -2.82
C GLY A 88 17.27 9.78 -2.17
N TYR A 89 18.38 9.04 -2.18
CA TYR A 89 18.45 7.70 -1.59
C TYR A 89 18.21 7.71 -0.08
N ILE A 90 18.83 8.65 0.65
CA ILE A 90 18.62 8.79 2.10
C ILE A 90 17.16 9.12 2.40
N LEU A 91 16.58 10.08 1.66
CA LEU A 91 15.18 10.44 1.81
C LEU A 91 14.26 9.23 1.57
N ARG A 92 14.52 8.47 0.50
CA ARG A 92 13.80 7.23 0.19
C ARG A 92 13.95 6.18 1.29
N MET A 93 15.15 6.01 1.85
CA MET A 93 15.39 5.10 2.98
C MET A 93 14.63 5.54 4.24
N ILE A 94 14.63 6.83 4.59
CA ILE A 94 13.90 7.35 5.75
C ILE A 94 12.39 7.12 5.59
N MET A 95 11.83 7.48 4.44
CA MET A 95 10.40 7.29 4.19
C MET A 95 10.02 5.80 4.05
N GLY A 96 10.91 4.98 3.49
CA GLY A 96 10.77 3.52 3.47
C GLY A 96 10.76 2.91 4.87
N LEU A 97 11.56 3.44 5.80
CA LEU A 97 11.55 3.01 7.20
C LEU A 97 10.20 3.33 7.85
N VAL A 98 9.68 4.55 7.62
CA VAL A 98 8.35 4.96 8.09
C VAL A 98 7.27 4.04 7.53
N PHE A 99 7.34 3.70 6.24
CA PHE A 99 6.44 2.75 5.59
C PHE A 99 6.47 1.37 6.28
N ILE A 100 7.65 0.76 6.40
CA ILE A 100 7.81 -0.58 7.00
C ILE A 100 7.33 -0.58 8.46
N TYR A 101 7.67 0.46 9.21
CA TYR A 101 7.22 0.62 10.59
C TYR A 101 5.70 0.69 10.71
N GLN A 102 5.03 1.44 9.85
CA GLN A 102 3.56 1.53 9.84
C GLN A 102 2.92 0.19 9.47
N ILE A 103 3.46 -0.52 8.49
CA ILE A 103 2.99 -1.85 8.09
C ILE A 103 3.15 -2.86 9.23
N GLU A 104 4.33 -2.95 9.85
CA GLU A 104 4.57 -3.88 10.96
C GLU A 104 3.80 -3.55 12.23
N LYS A 105 3.50 -2.26 12.47
CA LYS A 105 2.64 -1.82 13.58
C LYS A 105 1.23 -2.38 13.44
N TYR A 106 0.69 -2.43 12.22
CA TYR A 106 -0.66 -2.94 11.97
C TYR A 106 -0.68 -4.45 11.82
N GLN A 107 0.25 -5.02 11.07
CA GLN A 107 0.30 -6.44 10.77
C GLN A 107 1.63 -7.03 11.21
N THR A 108 1.59 -7.91 12.23
CA THR A 108 2.77 -8.70 12.58
C THR A 108 3.01 -9.72 11.45
N ILE A 109 4.08 -9.49 10.68
CA ILE A 109 4.47 -10.34 9.56
C ILE A 109 5.16 -11.61 10.08
N PHE A 110 6.18 -11.43 10.93
CA PHE A 110 6.95 -12.52 11.53
C PHE A 110 7.04 -12.33 13.05
N ARG A 111 7.74 -11.28 13.49
CA ARG A 111 7.81 -10.83 14.89
C ARG A 111 7.75 -9.31 14.91
N LYS A 112 7.18 -8.74 15.97
CA LYS A 112 6.91 -7.30 16.06
C LYS A 112 8.20 -6.48 15.82
N TYR A 113 8.18 -5.61 14.82
CA TYR A 113 9.26 -4.67 14.45
C TYR A 113 10.58 -5.29 13.97
N VAL A 114 10.62 -6.54 13.51
CA VAL A 114 11.88 -7.14 13.03
C VAL A 114 12.35 -6.48 11.75
N PHE A 115 11.47 -6.29 10.77
CA PHE A 115 11.85 -5.66 9.51
C PHE A 115 12.21 -4.19 9.71
N SER A 116 11.49 -3.47 10.59
CA SER A 116 11.78 -2.09 10.93
C SER A 116 13.17 -1.94 11.56
N LYS A 117 13.57 -2.87 12.44
CA LYS A 117 14.91 -2.86 13.03
C LYS A 117 16.00 -3.14 12.01
N ILE A 118 15.80 -4.13 11.15
CA ILE A 118 16.75 -4.44 10.05
C ILE A 118 16.88 -3.23 9.13
N PHE A 119 15.76 -2.63 8.74
CA PHE A 119 15.73 -1.49 7.84
C PHE A 119 16.33 -0.24 8.48
N LEU A 120 16.14 -0.03 9.79
CA LEU A 120 16.79 1.04 10.53
C LEU A 120 18.32 0.91 10.50
N VAL A 121 18.85 -0.30 10.74
CA VAL A 121 20.28 -0.58 10.63
C VAL A 121 20.78 -0.27 9.21
N PHE A 122 20.02 -0.65 8.18
CA PHE A 122 20.36 -0.35 6.80
C PHE A 122 20.29 1.15 6.48
N THR A 123 19.31 1.88 7.00
CA THR A 123 19.23 3.34 6.85
C THR A 123 20.44 4.02 7.49
N ILE A 124 20.82 3.62 8.71
CA ILE A 124 22.01 4.16 9.39
C ILE A 124 23.27 3.85 8.58
N LEU A 125 23.41 2.60 8.10
CA LEU A 125 24.54 2.19 7.26
C LEU A 125 24.61 3.02 5.96
N SER A 126 23.48 3.24 5.28
CA SER A 126 23.43 4.09 4.08
C SER A 126 23.81 5.54 4.36
N VAL A 127 23.43 6.09 5.52
CA VAL A 127 23.85 7.45 5.92
C VAL A 127 25.36 7.48 6.17
N VAL A 128 25.93 6.51 6.88
CA VAL A 128 27.39 6.43 7.08
C VAL A 128 28.12 6.33 5.74
N LEU A 129 27.67 5.43 4.86
CA LEU A 129 28.24 5.27 3.52
C LEU A 129 28.16 6.55 2.68
N SER A 130 27.11 7.35 2.83
CA SER A 130 27.00 8.61 2.08
C SER A 130 28.10 9.62 2.42
N PHE A 131 28.66 9.55 3.64
CA PHE A 131 29.75 10.42 4.08
C PHE A 131 31.13 9.80 3.85
N THR A 132 31.28 8.48 3.96
CA THR A 132 32.60 7.82 3.88
C THR A 132 32.95 7.31 2.49
N ALA A 133 31.95 6.90 1.72
CA ALA A 133 32.11 6.11 0.50
C ALA A 133 30.95 6.36 -0.47
N ILE A 134 30.83 7.62 -0.92
CA ILE A 134 29.67 8.16 -1.64
C ILE A 134 29.25 7.33 -2.87
N GLU A 135 30.23 6.78 -3.60
CA GLU A 135 30.04 5.94 -4.79
C GLU A 135 29.34 4.61 -4.47
N PHE A 136 29.60 4.03 -3.30
CA PHE A 136 29.00 2.78 -2.86
C PHE A 136 27.56 2.96 -2.39
N THR A 137 27.13 4.19 -2.12
CA THR A 137 25.80 4.46 -1.58
C THR A 137 24.71 4.11 -2.59
N GLN A 138 24.93 4.34 -3.89
CA GLN A 138 24.02 3.94 -4.97
C GLN A 138 23.81 2.41 -5.02
N TYR A 139 24.91 1.65 -5.06
CA TYR A 139 24.86 0.18 -5.08
C TYR A 139 24.26 -0.39 -3.80
N SER A 140 24.67 0.15 -2.65
CA SER A 140 24.13 -0.26 -1.35
C SER A 140 22.64 0.06 -1.26
N SER A 141 22.18 1.21 -1.74
CA SER A 141 20.75 1.55 -1.74
C SER A 141 19.96 0.59 -2.60
N LEU A 142 20.48 0.13 -3.75
CA LEU A 142 19.81 -0.88 -4.56
C LEU A 142 19.62 -2.19 -3.78
N VAL A 143 20.65 -2.67 -3.09
CA VAL A 143 20.59 -3.95 -2.37
C VAL A 143 19.82 -3.83 -1.05
N LEU A 144 20.24 -2.89 -0.19
CA LEU A 144 19.75 -2.72 1.18
C LEU A 144 18.29 -2.23 1.24
N PHE A 145 17.83 -1.46 0.25
CA PHE A 145 16.44 -1.01 0.20
C PHE A 145 15.52 -2.08 -0.38
N TRP A 146 15.88 -2.64 -1.53
CA TRP A 146 14.97 -3.50 -2.28
C TRP A 146 14.83 -4.89 -1.65
N ILE A 147 15.89 -5.47 -1.06
CA ILE A 147 15.79 -6.81 -0.46
C ILE A 147 14.72 -6.86 0.65
N PRO A 148 14.72 -5.96 1.67
CA PRO A 148 13.68 -5.95 2.69
C PRO A 148 12.28 -5.69 2.12
N ILE A 149 12.14 -4.74 1.19
CA ILE A 149 10.84 -4.41 0.60
C ILE A 149 10.30 -5.58 -0.20
N PHE A 150 11.12 -6.20 -1.04
CA PHE A 150 10.75 -7.37 -1.82
C PHE A 150 10.42 -8.56 -0.92
N SER A 151 11.17 -8.75 0.17
CA SER A 151 10.89 -9.79 1.17
C SER A 151 9.53 -9.59 1.83
N ILE A 152 9.22 -8.37 2.28
CA ILE A 152 7.91 -8.02 2.85
C ILE A 152 6.80 -8.25 1.82
N PHE A 153 6.99 -7.78 0.59
CA PHE A 153 6.03 -7.94 -0.49
C PHE A 153 5.74 -9.42 -0.79
N LEU A 154 6.79 -10.25 -0.87
CA LEU A 154 6.68 -11.68 -1.14
C LEU A 154 5.99 -12.42 0.02
N ILE A 155 6.36 -12.13 1.27
CA ILE A 155 5.70 -12.72 2.45
C ILE A 155 4.21 -12.34 2.47
N TYR A 156 3.90 -11.06 2.22
CA TYR A 156 2.52 -10.58 2.19
C TYR A 156 1.71 -11.29 1.10
N THR A 157 2.29 -11.42 -0.09
CA THR A 157 1.68 -12.10 -1.23
C THR A 157 1.42 -13.57 -0.94
N ILE A 158 2.39 -14.30 -0.38
CA ILE A 158 2.22 -15.72 -0.02
C ILE A 158 1.15 -15.88 1.06
N LYS A 159 1.15 -15.03 2.09
CA LYS A 159 0.14 -15.07 3.15
C LYS A 159 -1.26 -14.82 2.58
N PHE A 160 -1.36 -13.94 1.59
CA PHE A 160 -2.60 -13.65 0.90
C PHE A 160 -3.10 -14.84 0.08
N LEU A 161 -2.21 -15.47 -0.70
CA LEU A 161 -2.56 -16.62 -1.54
C LEU A 161 -2.95 -17.86 -0.73
N LYS A 162 -2.40 -18.03 0.49
CA LYS A 162 -2.66 -19.17 1.38
C LYS A 162 -3.99 -19.12 2.14
N LYS A 163 -4.71 -18.00 2.21
CA LYS A 163 -6.01 -17.95 2.90
C LYS A 163 -7.02 -18.87 2.17
N PRO A 164 -7.60 -19.89 2.84
CA PRO A 164 -8.54 -20.84 2.23
C PRO A 164 -9.81 -20.11 1.80
N SER A 165 -10.21 -20.34 0.54
CA SER A 165 -11.22 -19.56 -0.18
C SER A 165 -12.58 -20.27 -0.17
N GLU A 166 -13.59 -19.63 0.43
CA GLU A 166 -15.00 -19.88 0.07
C GLU A 166 -15.24 -19.31 -1.34
N LYS A 167 -15.99 -20.04 -2.19
CA LYS A 167 -15.57 -20.36 -3.56
C LYS A 167 -15.83 -19.35 -4.71
N GLN A 168 -16.34 -18.12 -4.54
CA GLN A 168 -16.74 -17.34 -5.73
C GLN A 168 -16.34 -15.86 -5.80
N GLU A 169 -16.40 -15.07 -4.72
CA GLU A 169 -15.99 -13.65 -4.79
C GLU A 169 -14.46 -13.46 -4.80
N ILE A 170 -13.70 -14.48 -4.39
CA ILE A 170 -12.24 -14.39 -4.22
C ILE A 170 -11.46 -14.63 -5.54
N HIS A 171 -12.08 -15.21 -6.57
CA HIS A 171 -11.40 -15.45 -7.85
C HIS A 171 -10.93 -14.13 -8.49
N ASN A 172 -11.79 -13.11 -8.50
CA ASN A 172 -11.43 -11.77 -8.99
C ASN A 172 -10.32 -11.11 -8.15
N LEU A 173 -10.25 -11.39 -6.84
CA LEU A 173 -9.24 -10.84 -5.96
C LEU A 173 -7.86 -11.46 -6.21
N ARG A 174 -7.78 -12.77 -6.46
CA ARG A 174 -6.52 -13.44 -6.83
C ARG A 174 -5.97 -12.91 -8.15
N THR A 175 -6.83 -12.75 -9.16
CA THR A 175 -6.43 -12.14 -10.44
C THR A 175 -5.87 -10.74 -10.24
N LYS A 176 -6.54 -9.88 -9.45
CA LYS A 176 -6.04 -8.54 -9.11
C LYS A 176 -4.64 -8.59 -8.47
N ILE A 177 -4.39 -9.55 -7.59
CA ILE A 177 -3.07 -9.71 -6.94
C ILE A 177 -2.00 -10.16 -7.92
N TYR A 178 -2.30 -11.10 -8.81
CA TYR A 178 -1.36 -11.47 -9.88
C TYR A 178 -1.02 -10.27 -10.76
N PHE A 179 -2.01 -9.43 -11.09
CA PHE A 179 -1.76 -8.16 -11.79
C PHE A 179 -0.87 -7.21 -10.98
N SER A 180 -1.05 -7.11 -9.65
CA SER A 180 -0.16 -6.32 -8.80
C SER A 180 1.28 -6.83 -8.80
N ILE A 181 1.47 -8.14 -8.71
CA ILE A 181 2.80 -8.78 -8.79
C ILE A 181 3.43 -8.48 -10.15
N LEU A 182 2.67 -8.64 -11.23
CA LEU A 182 3.13 -8.32 -12.58
C LEU A 182 3.54 -6.85 -12.70
N GLY A 183 2.73 -5.92 -12.18
CA GLY A 183 3.06 -4.49 -12.14
C GLY A 183 4.35 -4.21 -11.36
N GLY A 184 4.51 -4.82 -10.18
CA GLY A 184 5.74 -4.71 -9.38
C GLY A 184 6.98 -5.25 -10.09
N ILE A 185 6.85 -6.40 -10.78
CA ILE A 185 7.94 -6.98 -11.59
C ILE A 185 8.29 -6.05 -12.75
N LEU A 186 7.31 -5.49 -13.46
CA LEU A 186 7.56 -4.55 -14.57
C LEU A 186 8.30 -3.30 -14.10
N ILE A 187 7.91 -2.73 -12.95
CA ILE A 187 8.62 -1.60 -12.34
C ILE A 187 10.05 -1.99 -11.98
N GLY A 188 10.24 -3.14 -11.33
CA GLY A 188 11.56 -3.62 -10.92
C GLY A 188 12.49 -3.88 -12.11
N LEU A 189 11.98 -4.55 -13.16
CA LEU A 189 12.72 -4.79 -14.40
C LEU A 189 13.05 -3.47 -15.11
N GLY A 190 12.07 -2.57 -15.26
CA GLY A 190 12.31 -1.27 -15.87
C GLY A 190 13.32 -0.42 -15.09
N PHE A 191 13.31 -0.50 -13.75
CA PHE A 191 14.34 0.12 -12.89
C PHE A 191 15.72 -0.52 -13.04
N GLY A 192 15.80 -1.85 -13.14
CA GLY A 192 17.06 -2.53 -13.41
C GLY A 192 17.66 -2.12 -14.76
N VAL A 193 16.82 -2.05 -15.80
CA VAL A 193 17.22 -1.67 -17.16
C VAL A 193 17.65 -0.20 -17.27
N THR A 194 17.11 0.68 -16.43
CA THR A 194 17.50 2.11 -16.39
C THR A 194 18.76 2.38 -15.56
N SER A 195 19.36 1.36 -14.95
CA SER A 195 20.57 1.52 -14.13
C SER A 195 21.82 1.80 -14.96
N ASP A 196 22.78 2.52 -14.37
CA ASP A 196 24.05 2.90 -15.02
C ASP A 196 24.80 1.71 -15.66
N PRO A 197 24.90 0.50 -15.05
CA PRO A 197 25.56 -0.63 -15.70
C PRO A 197 24.93 -1.06 -17.02
N PHE A 198 23.59 -1.06 -17.10
CA PHE A 198 22.88 -1.39 -18.35
C PHE A 198 22.99 -0.27 -19.37
N LEU A 199 23.00 0.99 -18.92
CA LEU A 199 23.21 2.13 -19.79
C LEU A 199 24.59 2.09 -20.45
N ILE A 200 25.64 1.76 -19.70
CA ILE A 200 27.00 1.63 -20.24
C ILE A 200 27.08 0.51 -21.29
N ALA A 201 26.37 -0.60 -21.06
CA ALA A 201 26.42 -1.77 -21.96
C ALA A 201 25.57 -1.62 -23.23
N PHE A 202 24.40 -0.98 -23.15
CA PHE A 202 23.40 -0.97 -24.23
C PHE A 202 22.99 0.43 -24.72
N GLY A 203 23.48 1.49 -24.07
CA GLY A 203 23.20 2.88 -24.44
C GLY A 203 21.79 3.38 -24.07
N LEU A 204 21.50 4.61 -24.49
CA LEU A 204 20.29 5.35 -24.12
C LEU A 204 18.99 4.74 -24.66
N SER A 205 19.03 4.01 -25.78
CA SER A 205 17.85 3.36 -26.36
C SER A 205 17.22 2.35 -25.40
N LEU A 206 18.04 1.62 -24.64
CA LEU A 206 17.54 0.63 -23.68
C LEU A 206 16.89 1.32 -22.46
N ARG A 207 17.37 2.51 -22.08
CA ARG A 207 16.77 3.32 -21.00
C ARG A 207 15.32 3.70 -21.31
N ILE A 208 15.00 4.03 -22.57
CA ILE A 208 13.62 4.32 -23.02
C ILE A 208 12.73 3.09 -22.80
N VAL A 209 13.19 1.90 -23.20
CA VAL A 209 12.44 0.65 -23.00
C VAL A 209 12.19 0.40 -21.52
N GLY A 210 13.20 0.62 -20.67
CA GLY A 210 13.07 0.52 -19.22
C GLY A 210 12.03 1.48 -18.63
N GLN A 211 12.01 2.73 -19.08
CA GLN A 211 11.02 3.73 -18.64
C GLN A 211 9.60 3.37 -19.10
N ILE A 212 9.43 2.83 -20.32
CA ILE A 212 8.13 2.33 -20.80
C ILE A 212 7.64 1.19 -19.89
N PHE A 213 8.50 0.23 -19.54
CA PHE A 213 8.13 -0.83 -18.60
C PHE A 213 7.76 -0.30 -17.22
N GLN A 214 8.46 0.73 -16.72
CA GLN A 214 8.08 1.39 -15.47
C GLN A 214 6.69 2.03 -15.56
N ILE A 215 6.41 2.79 -16.62
CA ILE A 215 5.11 3.45 -16.83
C ILE A 215 3.98 2.40 -16.88
N VAL A 216 4.14 1.36 -17.69
CA VAL A 216 3.14 0.28 -17.78
C VAL A 216 2.95 -0.39 -16.41
N GLY A 217 4.04 -0.66 -15.69
CA GLY A 217 4.00 -1.24 -14.35
C GLY A 217 3.27 -0.36 -13.34
N ILE A 218 3.51 0.96 -13.38
CA ILE A 218 2.82 1.95 -12.52
C ILE A 218 1.33 2.00 -12.83
N VAL A 219 0.94 2.00 -14.11
CA VAL A 219 -0.49 1.99 -14.51
C VAL A 219 -1.19 0.72 -14.03
N VAL A 220 -0.58 -0.45 -14.21
CA VAL A 220 -1.13 -1.72 -13.70
C VAL A 220 -1.30 -1.67 -12.18
N LEU A 221 -0.31 -1.11 -11.48
CA LEU A 221 -0.32 -0.98 -10.03
C LEU A 221 -1.36 0.06 -9.55
N ALA A 222 -1.59 1.12 -10.32
CA ALA A 222 -2.65 2.10 -10.09
C ALA A 222 -4.05 1.48 -10.22
N ILE A 223 -4.28 0.67 -11.26
CA ILE A 223 -5.52 -0.08 -11.45
C ILE A 223 -5.75 -1.04 -10.27
N PHE A 224 -4.68 -1.67 -9.78
CA PHE A 224 -4.77 -2.53 -8.60
C PHE A 224 -5.19 -1.77 -7.35
N PHE A 225 -4.51 -0.67 -7.02
CA PHE A 225 -4.86 0.12 -5.83
C PHE A 225 -6.25 0.74 -5.92
N THR A 226 -6.65 1.21 -7.10
CA THR A 226 -7.99 1.80 -7.29
C THR A 226 -9.09 0.74 -7.18
N SER A 227 -8.85 -0.48 -7.67
CA SER A 227 -9.84 -1.56 -7.68
C SER A 227 -9.90 -2.42 -6.40
N LEU A 228 -8.95 -2.26 -5.48
CA LEU A 228 -8.98 -2.95 -4.20
C LEU A 228 -9.98 -2.29 -3.23
N PRO A 229 -10.87 -3.07 -2.58
CA PRO A 229 -11.56 -2.58 -1.38
C PRO A 229 -10.52 -2.24 -0.31
N SER A 230 -10.88 -1.43 0.68
CA SER A 230 -9.85 -1.04 1.68
C SER A 230 -9.27 -2.27 2.35
N LEU A 231 -7.95 -2.28 2.52
CA LEU A 231 -7.26 -3.44 3.11
C LEU A 231 -7.77 -3.76 4.53
N SER A 232 -8.36 -2.78 5.22
CA SER A 232 -9.06 -2.96 6.50
C SER A 232 -10.39 -3.70 6.42
N GLU A 233 -11.09 -3.64 5.28
CA GLU A 233 -12.31 -4.41 5.05
C GLU A 233 -11.98 -5.90 4.88
N GLN A 234 -10.76 -6.28 4.47
CA GLN A 234 -10.41 -7.69 4.22
C GLN A 234 -10.38 -8.58 5.47
N ASP A 235 -10.18 -8.00 6.66
CA ASP A 235 -10.22 -8.74 7.94
C ASP A 235 -11.53 -8.49 8.72
N TRP A 236 -12.62 -8.15 8.02
CA TRP A 236 -13.93 -7.88 8.63
C TRP A 236 -14.40 -9.02 9.55
N LYS A 237 -14.16 -10.29 9.17
CA LYS A 237 -14.54 -11.47 9.97
C LYS A 237 -13.91 -11.48 11.37
N ASN A 238 -12.73 -10.85 11.53
CA ASN A 238 -12.04 -10.77 12.81
C ASN A 238 -12.45 -9.53 13.62
N LYS A 239 -13.23 -8.62 13.03
CA LYS A 239 -13.72 -7.39 13.67
C LYS A 239 -15.18 -7.51 14.10
N ILE A 240 -15.95 -8.34 13.41
CA ILE A 240 -17.34 -8.63 13.76
C ILE A 240 -17.35 -9.75 14.81
N ASP A 241 -18.02 -9.52 15.95
CA ASP A 241 -18.24 -10.57 16.94
C ASP A 241 -19.40 -11.47 16.53
N LYS A 242 -20.53 -10.86 16.14
CA LYS A 242 -21.81 -11.51 15.83
C LYS A 242 -22.49 -10.83 14.65
N LEU A 243 -23.28 -11.58 13.89
CA LEU A 243 -24.16 -11.04 12.86
C LEU A 243 -25.53 -11.67 13.06
N PHE A 244 -26.58 -10.86 13.07
CA PHE A 244 -27.96 -11.30 13.06
C PHE A 244 -28.66 -10.69 11.85
N LEU A 245 -29.45 -11.50 11.14
CA LEU A 245 -30.41 -11.04 10.14
C LEU A 245 -31.80 -11.33 10.67
N MET A 246 -32.57 -10.28 10.86
CA MET A 246 -33.91 -10.33 11.43
C MET A 246 -34.92 -9.85 10.40
N ARG A 247 -36.12 -10.43 10.37
CA ARG A 247 -37.23 -9.79 9.64
C ARG A 247 -37.64 -8.50 10.34
N ALA A 248 -38.35 -7.63 9.62
CA ALA A 248 -39.00 -6.46 10.22
C ALA A 248 -39.90 -6.81 11.42
N SER A 249 -40.42 -8.04 11.48
CA SER A 249 -41.18 -8.57 12.62
C SER A 249 -40.35 -8.92 13.87
N GLY A 250 -39.02 -8.77 13.82
CA GLY A 250 -38.12 -9.13 14.93
C GLY A 250 -37.70 -10.60 14.98
N ILE A 251 -38.20 -11.43 14.06
CA ILE A 251 -37.83 -12.86 13.98
C ILE A 251 -36.42 -12.97 13.39
N CYS A 252 -35.50 -13.59 14.12
CA CYS A 252 -34.16 -13.92 13.63
C CYS A 252 -34.23 -15.01 12.54
N VAL A 253 -33.82 -14.66 11.33
CA VAL A 253 -33.77 -15.58 10.17
C VAL A 253 -32.41 -16.25 10.07
N TYR A 254 -31.35 -15.53 10.43
CA TYR A 254 -29.98 -16.03 10.35
C TYR A 254 -29.13 -15.40 11.43
N TYR A 255 -28.19 -16.18 11.97
CA TYR A 255 -27.16 -15.65 12.84
C TYR A 255 -25.82 -16.32 12.56
N LYS A 256 -24.75 -15.59 12.86
CA LYS A 256 -23.38 -16.12 12.78
C LYS A 256 -22.52 -15.52 13.87
N PHE A 257 -21.92 -16.38 14.68
CA PHE A 257 -20.88 -16.01 15.62
C PHE A 257 -19.52 -16.19 14.96
N PHE A 258 -18.70 -15.14 14.94
CA PHE A 258 -17.38 -15.19 14.31
C PHE A 258 -16.26 -15.48 15.31
N ARG A 259 -16.37 -14.98 16.55
CA ARG A 259 -15.37 -15.17 17.62
C ARG A 259 -15.77 -16.17 18.72
N ASP A 260 -17.02 -16.12 19.18
CA ASP A 260 -17.51 -16.99 20.27
C ASP A 260 -18.45 -18.08 19.76
N LYS A 261 -17.91 -19.28 19.51
CA LYS A 261 -18.72 -20.46 19.13
C LYS A 261 -19.39 -21.16 20.31
N THR A 262 -19.06 -20.77 21.55
CA THR A 262 -19.35 -21.56 22.76
C THR A 262 -20.60 -21.10 23.53
N SER A 263 -21.23 -19.97 23.20
CA SER A 263 -22.44 -19.52 23.90
C SER A 263 -23.72 -19.89 23.14
N LYS A 264 -24.26 -21.09 23.37
CA LYS A 264 -25.69 -21.39 23.09
C LYS A 264 -26.59 -20.67 24.11
N ARG A 265 -26.58 -19.33 24.12
CA ARG A 265 -27.60 -18.54 24.86
C ARG A 265 -28.77 -18.27 23.92
N ASP A 266 -29.99 -18.31 24.45
CA ASP A 266 -31.26 -18.17 23.71
C ASP A 266 -31.22 -17.02 22.68
N GLU A 267 -31.07 -17.43 21.43
CA GLU A 267 -30.88 -16.57 20.26
C GLU A 267 -32.12 -15.70 19.99
N GLN A 268 -33.30 -16.26 20.24
CA GLN A 268 -34.58 -15.54 20.16
C GLN A 268 -34.71 -14.45 21.23
N ASN A 269 -34.15 -14.66 22.42
CA ASN A 269 -34.19 -13.65 23.49
C ASN A 269 -33.29 -12.46 23.15
N ILE A 270 -32.13 -12.72 22.54
CA ILE A 270 -31.22 -11.66 22.09
C ILE A 270 -31.84 -10.88 20.92
N SER A 271 -32.40 -11.57 19.92
CA SER A 271 -33.04 -10.89 18.79
C SER A 271 -34.28 -10.10 19.24
N GLY A 272 -35.09 -10.67 20.14
CA GLY A 272 -36.23 -9.99 20.73
C GLY A 272 -35.83 -8.73 21.49
N ALA A 273 -34.82 -8.82 22.36
CA ALA A 273 -34.31 -7.68 23.11
C ALA A 273 -33.74 -6.57 22.20
N ILE A 274 -32.99 -6.94 21.16
CA ILE A 274 -32.47 -5.98 20.18
C ILE A 274 -33.63 -5.29 19.44
N ASN A 275 -34.67 -6.04 19.05
CA ASN A 275 -35.83 -5.44 18.39
C ASN A 275 -36.60 -4.49 19.31
N SER A 276 -36.74 -4.83 20.60
CA SER A 276 -37.36 -3.95 21.59
C SER A 276 -36.56 -2.66 21.79
N ILE A 277 -35.24 -2.76 21.96
CA ILE A 277 -34.34 -1.59 22.05
C ILE A 277 -34.46 -0.74 20.79
N LYS A 278 -34.52 -1.37 19.62
CA LYS A 278 -34.69 -0.70 18.34
C LYS A 278 -36.02 0.07 18.27
N MET A 279 -37.16 -0.56 18.59
CA MET A 279 -38.45 0.12 18.56
C MET A 279 -38.46 1.35 19.47
N ILE A 280 -37.88 1.23 20.67
CA ILE A 280 -37.75 2.36 21.61
C ILE A 280 -36.89 3.48 20.99
N LEU A 281 -35.75 3.14 20.39
CA LEU A 281 -34.85 4.13 19.81
C LEU A 281 -35.37 4.75 18.51
N GLN A 282 -36.19 4.04 17.72
CA GLN A 282 -36.88 4.61 16.56
C GLN A 282 -37.95 5.61 16.97
N GLU A 283 -38.70 5.28 18.01
CA GLU A 283 -39.69 6.20 18.58
C GLU A 283 -39.03 7.49 19.08
N ILE A 284 -37.84 7.38 19.70
CA ILE A 284 -37.09 8.52 20.23
C ILE A 284 -36.37 9.32 19.13
N SER A 285 -35.80 8.66 18.11
CA SER A 285 -34.94 9.31 17.11
C SER A 285 -35.66 9.74 15.83
N HIS A 286 -36.88 9.25 15.58
CA HIS A 286 -37.66 9.47 14.35
C HIS A 286 -36.90 9.17 13.04
N ASN A 287 -35.81 8.37 13.11
CA ASN A 287 -34.97 8.04 11.98
C ASN A 287 -35.02 6.53 11.71
N ASP A 288 -35.43 6.17 10.49
CA ASP A 288 -35.45 4.80 9.97
C ASP A 288 -34.07 4.32 9.45
N GLY A 289 -33.02 5.09 9.75
CA GLY A 289 -31.67 4.88 9.21
C GLY A 289 -30.82 3.88 10.00
N GLU A 290 -29.51 3.94 9.74
CA GLU A 290 -28.53 3.17 10.53
C GLU A 290 -28.46 3.67 11.97
N MET A 291 -28.43 2.72 12.90
CA MET A 291 -28.31 3.01 14.32
C MET A 291 -27.02 2.39 14.85
N VAL A 292 -26.23 3.18 15.55
CA VAL A 292 -24.96 2.76 16.14
C VAL A 292 -25.04 2.98 17.65
N ILE A 293 -24.90 1.89 18.41
CA ILE A 293 -24.88 1.92 19.88
C ILE A 293 -23.50 1.48 20.35
N GLU A 294 -22.77 2.38 20.99
CA GLU A 294 -21.45 2.08 21.58
C GLU A 294 -21.55 1.89 23.09
N LYS A 295 -21.05 0.76 23.60
CA LYS A 295 -20.95 0.50 25.05
C LYS A 295 -19.71 -0.33 25.39
N GLU A 296 -18.89 0.16 26.32
CA GLU A 296 -17.77 -0.58 26.93
C GLU A 296 -16.84 -1.28 25.91
N GLY A 297 -16.54 -0.58 24.81
CA GLY A 297 -15.66 -1.10 23.76
C GLY A 297 -16.32 -2.10 22.80
N LYS A 298 -17.64 -2.30 22.88
CA LYS A 298 -18.45 -2.99 21.87
C LYS A 298 -19.34 -1.99 21.12
N VAL A 299 -19.50 -2.23 19.83
CA VAL A 299 -20.34 -1.44 18.94
C VAL A 299 -21.41 -2.36 18.39
N LEU A 300 -22.67 -1.96 18.52
CA LEU A 300 -23.81 -2.60 17.89
C LEU A 300 -24.28 -1.70 16.75
N ILE A 301 -24.26 -2.22 15.53
CA ILE A 301 -24.71 -1.50 14.33
C ILE A 301 -25.95 -2.19 13.80
N THR A 302 -27.05 -1.46 13.67
CA THR A 302 -28.26 -1.96 13.02
C THR A 302 -28.52 -1.20 11.72
N SER A 303 -28.73 -1.93 10.63
CA SER A 303 -29.06 -1.36 9.31
C SER A 303 -30.36 -1.96 8.81
N GLN A 304 -31.31 -1.11 8.42
CA GLN A 304 -32.68 -1.52 8.07
C GLN A 304 -32.90 -1.53 6.57
N GLY A 305 -33.26 -2.70 6.05
CA GLY A 305 -33.86 -2.85 4.73
C GLY A 305 -35.38 -2.98 4.81
N LYS A 306 -36.04 -2.94 3.66
CA LYS A 306 -37.51 -3.04 3.54
C LYS A 306 -38.11 -4.30 4.19
N TYR A 307 -37.35 -5.40 4.21
CA TYR A 307 -37.83 -6.71 4.69
C TYR A 307 -36.94 -7.33 5.78
N ILE A 308 -35.67 -6.94 5.83
CA ILE A 308 -34.65 -7.54 6.69
C ILE A 308 -33.88 -6.41 7.38
N THR A 309 -33.65 -6.55 8.68
CA THR A 309 -32.75 -5.74 9.48
C THR A 309 -31.48 -6.55 9.74
N GLY A 310 -30.32 -6.00 9.41
CA GLY A 310 -29.02 -6.54 9.78
C GLY A 310 -28.54 -5.94 11.09
N VAL A 311 -28.00 -6.76 11.98
CA VAL A 311 -27.40 -6.34 13.24
C VAL A 311 -26.00 -6.94 13.37
N ILE A 312 -25.00 -6.09 13.60
CA ILE A 312 -23.58 -6.43 13.73
C ILE A 312 -23.09 -6.01 15.12
#